data_AF-A0A8T0M1W7-F1
#
_entry.id   AF-A0A8T0M1W7-F1
#
_cell.length_a   1.000
_cell.length_b   1.000
_cell.length_c   1.000
_cell.angle_alpha   90.00
_cell.angle_beta   90.00
_cell.angle_gamma   90.00
#
_symmetry.space_group_name_H-M   'P 1'
#
loop_
_entity.id
_entity.type
_entity.pdbx_description
1 polymer ?
#
loop_
_entity_poly.entity_id
_entity_poly.type
_entity_poly.pdbx_seq_one_letter_code
_entity_poly.pdbx_strand_id
1 'polypeptide(L)'
;MSNNNQKSTIHRISAKLPFAGSAVTINVVAFSLPLWTTSKTVSESLKETVDSSDFAAGIWGFCTDVHFSSDSDGANATASFDHCYLFHTSSKYDVTELDSDLMSNFSDYSVCDGYSRAGDESDSTQKEYATALATSAGMDASQFNKFLDKSCGALGSATLAFGGISMASGALSFVALTLGITCCKKRSIFVLGGKVFVVIASIANILMFALWIPQARPLGKVDDVTLNGAFVLGVISAVLYIISSGLVSRHAAIRGKN
;
A
#
# COMPACT_ATOMS: atom_id res chain seq x y z
N MET A 1 4.85 -15.21 46.96
CA MET A 1 5.22 -15.88 45.69
C MET A 1 4.58 -15.29 44.41
N SER A 2 3.44 -14.58 44.47
CA SER A 2 2.75 -14.02 43.29
C SER A 2 3.47 -12.81 42.61
N ASN A 3 4.28 -12.06 43.36
CA ASN A 3 4.81 -10.76 42.91
C ASN A 3 5.99 -10.88 41.89
N ASN A 4 6.81 -11.93 41.97
CA ASN A 4 7.97 -12.11 41.08
C ASN A 4 7.58 -12.60 39.67
N ASN A 5 6.59 -13.48 39.56
CA ASN A 5 6.05 -13.92 38.26
C ASN A 5 5.33 -12.79 37.51
N GLN A 6 4.75 -11.84 38.25
CA GLN A 6 4.03 -10.70 37.70
C GLN A 6 4.97 -9.62 37.13
N LYS A 7 6.08 -9.31 37.83
CA LYS A 7 7.13 -8.39 37.35
C LYS A 7 7.83 -8.93 36.09
N SER A 8 8.10 -10.24 36.06
CA SER A 8 8.69 -10.93 34.91
C SER A 8 7.79 -10.91 33.66
N THR A 9 6.48 -11.02 33.84
CA THR A 9 5.51 -10.92 32.73
C THR A 9 5.52 -9.53 32.10
N ILE A 10 5.43 -8.48 32.91
CA ILE A 10 5.32 -7.09 32.42
C ILE A 10 6.59 -6.70 31.63
N HIS A 11 7.78 -7.04 32.14
CA HIS A 11 9.03 -6.83 31.42
C HIS A 11 9.09 -7.57 30.07
N ARG A 12 8.55 -8.80 29.99
CA ARG A 12 8.55 -9.61 28.77
C ARG A 12 7.56 -9.14 27.71
N ILE A 13 6.46 -8.48 28.07
CA ILE A 13 5.51 -7.90 27.09
C ILE A 13 6.01 -6.51 26.63
N SER A 14 6.55 -5.68 27.54
CA SER A 14 7.14 -4.38 27.17
C SER A 14 8.27 -4.51 26.13
N ALA A 15 9.07 -5.57 26.19
CA ALA A 15 10.12 -5.81 25.19
C ALA A 15 9.59 -6.20 23.78
N LYS A 16 8.30 -6.55 23.66
CA LYS A 16 7.68 -7.05 22.42
C LYS A 16 6.81 -6.01 21.72
N LEU A 17 6.28 -5.06 22.50
CA LEU A 17 5.53 -3.90 22.03
C LEU A 17 6.25 -3.05 20.95
N PRO A 18 7.58 -2.82 20.99
CA PRO A 18 8.26 -2.07 19.94
C PRO A 18 8.14 -2.73 18.56
N PHE A 19 8.21 -4.06 18.46
CA PHE A 19 8.06 -4.76 17.17
C PHE A 19 6.67 -4.58 16.57
N ALA A 20 5.63 -4.68 17.41
CA ALA A 20 4.25 -4.46 16.98
C ALA A 20 4.03 -3.00 16.55
N GLY A 21 4.55 -2.04 17.31
CA GLY A 21 4.46 -0.61 16.98
C GLY A 21 5.16 -0.29 15.67
N SER A 22 6.41 -0.73 15.50
CA SER A 22 7.17 -0.53 14.26
C SER A 22 6.50 -1.19 13.05
N ALA A 23 5.96 -2.42 13.21
CA ALA A 23 5.22 -3.09 12.14
C ALA A 23 4.05 -2.24 11.63
N VAL A 24 3.26 -1.68 12.55
CA VAL A 24 2.10 -0.84 12.23
C VAL A 24 2.52 0.43 11.53
N THR A 25 3.50 1.17 12.07
CA THR A 25 3.96 2.41 11.45
C THR A 25 4.51 2.18 10.06
N ILE A 26 5.35 1.15 9.87
CA ILE A 26 5.90 0.80 8.55
C ILE A 26 4.78 0.39 7.58
N ASN A 27 3.76 -0.34 8.05
CA ASN A 27 2.64 -0.75 7.21
C ASN A 27 1.82 0.45 6.71
N VAL A 28 1.55 1.42 7.59
CA VAL A 28 0.81 2.63 7.23
C VAL A 28 1.61 3.45 6.21
N VAL A 29 2.92 3.61 6.42
CA VAL A 29 3.79 4.31 5.47
C VAL A 29 3.83 3.58 4.14
N ALA A 30 4.04 2.25 4.15
CA ALA A 30 4.04 1.44 2.94
C ALA A 30 2.71 1.58 2.17
N PHE A 31 1.57 1.46 2.86
CA PHE A 31 0.26 1.61 2.23
C PHE A 31 0.05 3.00 1.64
N SER A 32 0.48 4.06 2.35
CA SER A 32 0.23 5.45 1.96
C SER A 32 1.15 5.95 0.84
N LEU A 33 2.33 5.35 0.67
CA LEU A 33 3.25 5.79 -0.37
C LEU A 33 2.90 5.17 -1.73
N PRO A 34 2.79 5.96 -2.81
CA PRO A 34 2.60 5.47 -4.17
C PRO A 34 3.90 4.89 -4.77
N LEU A 35 4.83 4.39 -3.94
CA LEU A 35 6.17 3.91 -4.33
C LEU A 35 6.27 2.38 -4.23
N TRP A 36 5.19 1.66 -4.54
CA TRP A 36 5.23 0.20 -4.59
C TRP A 36 5.94 -0.27 -5.86
N THR A 37 5.64 0.42 -6.96
CA THR A 37 6.33 0.24 -8.23
C THR A 37 6.62 1.60 -8.86
N THR A 38 7.78 1.73 -9.49
CA THR A 38 8.16 2.97 -10.17
C THR A 38 8.77 2.68 -11.53
N SER A 39 8.59 3.62 -12.46
CA SER A 39 9.41 3.74 -13.67
C SER A 39 10.14 5.08 -13.65
N LYS A 40 11.41 5.06 -14.09
CA LYS A 40 12.23 6.26 -14.32
C LYS A 40 12.52 6.47 -15.81
N THR A 41 11.87 5.69 -16.66
CA THR A 41 12.18 5.59 -18.08
C THR A 41 10.88 5.72 -18.87
N VAL A 42 10.84 6.67 -19.80
CA VAL A 42 9.72 6.81 -20.73
C VAL A 42 9.73 5.61 -21.68
N SER A 43 8.54 5.05 -21.93
CA SER A 43 8.34 3.94 -22.86
C SER A 43 8.93 4.26 -24.25
N GLU A 44 9.54 3.28 -24.93
CA GLU A 44 10.17 3.50 -26.25
C GLU A 44 9.22 4.09 -27.30
N SER A 45 7.92 3.82 -27.17
CA SER A 45 6.86 4.34 -28.04
C SER A 45 6.55 5.82 -27.83
N LEU A 46 6.92 6.41 -26.69
CA LEU A 46 6.65 7.81 -26.32
C LEU A 46 7.90 8.68 -26.19
N LYS A 47 9.10 8.14 -26.47
CA LYS A 47 10.38 8.86 -26.40
C LYS A 47 10.46 10.11 -27.29
N GLU A 48 9.65 10.22 -28.35
CA GLU A 48 9.59 11.41 -29.21
C GLU A 48 8.59 12.47 -28.73
N THR A 49 7.75 12.16 -27.74
CA THR A 49 6.63 13.01 -27.29
C THR A 49 6.78 13.47 -25.83
N VAL A 50 7.48 12.71 -24.98
CA VAL A 50 7.66 13.01 -23.55
C VAL A 50 9.14 12.87 -23.18
N ASP A 51 9.79 13.97 -22.78
CA ASP A 51 11.24 14.04 -22.49
C ASP A 51 11.62 13.34 -21.17
N SER A 52 10.71 13.30 -20.18
CA SER A 52 10.84 12.51 -18.95
C SER A 52 9.50 12.40 -18.23
N SER A 53 9.08 11.20 -17.83
CA SER A 53 7.96 11.01 -16.90
C SER A 53 8.35 10.01 -15.82
N ASP A 54 8.46 10.48 -14.58
CA ASP A 54 8.65 9.61 -13.44
C ASP A 54 7.28 9.09 -12.98
N PHE A 55 7.03 7.80 -13.16
CA PHE A 55 5.79 7.14 -12.78
C PHE A 55 5.96 6.41 -11.45
N ALA A 56 4.97 6.54 -10.55
CA ALA A 56 4.93 5.79 -9.31
C ALA A 56 3.52 5.28 -9.03
N ALA A 57 3.37 3.98 -8.76
CA ALA A 57 2.08 3.40 -8.35
C ALA A 57 2.17 2.74 -6.97
N GLY A 58 1.08 2.88 -6.22
CA GLY A 58 0.82 2.21 -4.95
C GLY A 58 -0.58 1.66 -4.86
N ILE A 59 -0.95 1.18 -3.67
CA ILE A 59 -2.18 0.41 -3.47
C ILE A 59 -3.45 1.23 -3.70
N TRP A 60 -3.42 2.52 -3.37
CA TRP A 60 -4.58 3.41 -3.46
C TRP A 60 -4.66 4.20 -4.77
N GLY A 61 -3.57 4.28 -5.52
CA GLY A 61 -3.48 5.15 -6.70
C GLY A 61 -2.10 5.14 -7.34
N PHE A 62 -1.92 6.00 -8.33
CA PHE A 62 -0.65 6.26 -8.97
C PHE A 62 -0.41 7.75 -9.09
N CYS A 63 0.85 8.14 -9.26
CA CYS A 63 1.26 9.51 -9.50
C CYS A 63 2.19 9.58 -10.72
N THR A 64 2.11 10.69 -11.43
CA THR A 64 3.02 11.08 -12.51
C THR A 64 3.90 12.24 -12.03
N ASP A 65 4.94 12.55 -12.79
CA ASP A 65 5.86 13.68 -12.54
C ASP A 65 6.52 13.62 -11.15
N VAL A 66 6.98 12.42 -10.78
CA VAL A 66 7.59 12.20 -9.46
C VAL A 66 9.04 12.68 -9.41
N HIS A 67 9.26 13.89 -8.88
CA HIS A 67 10.60 14.45 -8.76
C HIS A 67 11.36 13.91 -7.54
N PHE A 68 12.48 13.21 -7.78
CA PHE A 68 13.37 12.73 -6.71
C PHE A 68 14.54 13.69 -6.49
N SER A 69 14.42 14.59 -5.50
CA SER A 69 15.54 15.43 -5.08
C SER A 69 16.42 14.65 -4.10
N SER A 70 17.67 14.41 -4.49
CA SER A 70 18.70 13.90 -3.57
C SER A 70 19.62 15.06 -3.23
N ASP A 71 19.64 15.49 -1.96
CA ASP A 71 20.70 16.37 -1.48
C ASP A 71 22.05 15.66 -1.70
N SER A 72 23.07 16.44 -2.08
CA SER A 72 24.42 15.99 -2.44
C SER A 72 25.16 15.16 -1.36
N ASP A 73 24.57 15.03 -0.17
CA ASP A 73 25.09 14.24 0.95
C ASP A 73 24.39 12.87 1.15
N GLY A 74 23.51 12.45 0.24
CA GLY A 74 23.04 11.04 0.14
C GLY A 74 22.20 10.51 1.31
N ALA A 75 21.93 11.32 2.35
CA ALA A 75 21.23 10.88 3.55
C ALA A 75 19.71 11.09 3.49
N ASN A 76 19.22 12.08 2.72
CA ASN A 76 17.81 12.45 2.65
C ASN A 76 17.38 12.62 1.19
N ALA A 77 16.91 11.53 0.57
CA ALA A 77 16.21 11.61 -0.71
C ALA A 77 14.73 11.98 -0.44
N THR A 78 14.27 13.07 -1.03
CA THR A 78 12.87 13.53 -0.95
C THR A 78 12.19 13.27 -2.29
N ALA A 79 11.00 12.66 -2.26
CA ALA A 79 10.16 12.48 -3.44
C ALA A 79 9.02 13.50 -3.39
N SER A 80 8.92 14.34 -4.42
CA SER A 80 7.76 15.20 -4.67
C SER A 80 6.85 14.54 -5.69
N PHE A 81 5.54 14.57 -5.46
CA PHE A 81 4.54 14.01 -6.36
C PHE A 81 3.64 15.16 -6.83
N ASP A 82 3.59 15.43 -8.13
CA ASP A 82 2.85 16.57 -8.66
C ASP A 82 1.39 16.19 -8.95
N HIS A 83 1.20 15.16 -9.77
CA HIS A 83 -0.13 14.69 -10.16
C HIS A 83 -0.38 13.28 -9.62
N CYS A 84 -1.31 13.14 -8.67
CA CYS A 84 -1.69 11.86 -8.08
C CYS A 84 -3.17 11.53 -8.30
N TYR A 85 -3.43 10.32 -8.77
CA TYR A 85 -4.74 9.82 -9.15
C TYR A 85 -5.17 8.65 -8.27
N LEU A 86 -6.32 8.79 -7.62
CA LEU A 86 -6.91 7.76 -6.76
C LEU A 86 -7.69 6.72 -7.58
N PHE A 87 -7.47 5.43 -7.33
CA PHE A 87 -8.20 4.37 -8.04
C PHE A 87 -9.70 4.36 -7.72
N HIS A 88 -10.02 4.28 -6.43
CA HIS A 88 -11.38 3.98 -5.94
C HIS A 88 -12.03 5.15 -5.17
N THR A 89 -11.37 6.29 -5.07
CA THR A 89 -11.89 7.46 -4.35
C THR A 89 -11.83 8.66 -5.28
N SER A 90 -12.84 9.53 -5.25
CA SER A 90 -12.87 10.70 -6.12
C SER A 90 -11.73 11.66 -5.75
N SER A 91 -10.90 12.00 -6.73
CA SER A 91 -9.94 13.09 -6.65
C SER A 91 -10.12 13.94 -7.89
N LYS A 92 -10.52 15.21 -7.73
CA LYS A 92 -10.51 16.16 -8.85
C LYS A 92 -9.09 16.22 -9.40
N TYR A 93 -8.91 15.88 -10.68
CA TYR A 93 -7.63 16.03 -11.34
C TYR A 93 -7.59 17.33 -12.13
N ASP A 94 -6.41 17.96 -12.15
CA ASP A 94 -6.19 19.14 -12.98
C ASP A 94 -6.03 18.68 -14.43
N VAL A 95 -6.91 19.15 -15.31
CA VAL A 95 -7.08 18.65 -16.68
C VAL A 95 -6.10 19.34 -17.65
N THR A 96 -5.01 19.91 -17.12
CA THR A 96 -4.24 20.94 -17.82
C THR A 96 -3.34 20.42 -18.93
N GLU A 97 -3.07 19.11 -19.02
CA GLU A 97 -2.09 18.55 -19.97
C GLU A 97 -2.58 17.40 -20.88
N LEU A 98 -3.83 16.93 -20.73
CA LEU A 98 -4.40 15.86 -21.56
C LEU A 98 -5.69 16.31 -22.24
N ASP A 99 -5.99 15.67 -23.38
CA ASP A 99 -7.15 15.92 -24.26
C ASP A 99 -8.38 16.40 -23.48
N SER A 100 -8.57 17.73 -23.49
CA SER A 100 -9.30 18.46 -22.45
C SER A 100 -10.77 18.08 -22.40
N ASP A 101 -11.32 17.59 -23.51
CA ASP A 101 -12.73 17.28 -23.64
C ASP A 101 -13.06 15.88 -23.10
N LEU A 102 -12.23 14.87 -23.35
CA LEU A 102 -12.46 13.53 -22.79
C LEU A 102 -12.16 13.53 -21.29
N MET A 103 -11.02 14.07 -20.88
CA MET A 103 -10.61 14.07 -19.49
C MET A 103 -11.45 15.01 -18.62
N SER A 104 -11.98 16.12 -19.12
CA SER A 104 -12.88 16.97 -18.32
C SER A 104 -14.17 16.26 -17.92
N ASN A 105 -14.74 15.43 -18.81
CA ASN A 105 -15.97 14.69 -18.55
C ASN A 105 -15.84 13.65 -17.42
N PHE A 106 -14.61 13.18 -17.17
CA PHE A 106 -14.35 12.20 -16.12
C PHE A 106 -13.62 12.76 -14.89
N SER A 107 -13.38 14.09 -14.87
CA SER A 107 -12.54 14.79 -13.87
C SER A 107 -13.06 14.79 -12.45
N ASP A 108 -14.36 14.59 -12.29
CA ASP A 108 -15.00 14.50 -10.99
C ASP A 108 -15.03 13.07 -10.42
N TYR A 109 -14.62 12.06 -11.19
CA TYR A 109 -14.67 10.65 -10.79
C TYR A 109 -13.31 10.10 -10.37
N SER A 110 -13.32 8.99 -9.62
CA SER A 110 -12.09 8.23 -9.39
C SER A 110 -11.64 7.57 -10.71
N VAL A 111 -10.37 7.18 -10.80
CA VAL A 111 -9.83 6.55 -12.03
C VAL A 111 -10.66 5.34 -12.44
N CYS A 112 -11.04 4.49 -11.49
CA CYS A 112 -11.79 3.28 -11.79
C CYS A 112 -13.27 3.53 -12.12
N ASP A 113 -13.85 4.57 -11.54
CA ASP A 113 -15.22 4.98 -11.82
C ASP A 113 -15.30 5.65 -13.22
N GLY A 114 -14.31 6.46 -13.58
CA GLY A 114 -14.10 6.98 -14.94
C GLY A 114 -13.87 5.87 -15.96
N TYR A 115 -12.95 4.94 -15.67
CA TYR A 115 -12.64 3.78 -16.53
C TYR A 115 -13.86 2.86 -16.74
N SER A 116 -14.67 2.65 -15.70
CA SER A 116 -15.91 1.85 -15.80
C SER A 116 -16.95 2.57 -16.66
N ARG A 117 -17.21 3.86 -16.42
CA ARG A 117 -18.19 4.62 -17.21
C ARG A 117 -17.81 4.76 -18.67
N ALA A 118 -16.53 4.98 -18.95
CA ALA A 118 -16.02 4.96 -20.33
C ALA A 118 -16.28 3.60 -21.00
N GLY A 119 -16.17 2.49 -20.24
CA GLY A 119 -16.53 1.15 -20.72
C GLY A 119 -18.03 0.93 -20.93
N ASP A 120 -18.88 1.57 -20.11
CA ASP A 120 -20.33 1.52 -20.29
C ASP A 120 -20.78 2.23 -21.59
N GLU A 121 -19.99 3.20 -22.08
CA GLU A 121 -20.21 3.83 -23.39
C GLU A 121 -19.71 2.94 -24.54
N SER A 122 -18.42 2.58 -24.54
CA SER A 122 -17.84 1.66 -25.52
C SER A 122 -16.45 1.16 -25.12
N ASP A 123 -16.07 -0.02 -25.63
CA ASP A 123 -14.71 -0.57 -25.50
C ASP A 123 -13.62 0.36 -26.07
N SER A 124 -13.97 1.19 -27.06
CA SER A 124 -13.08 2.21 -27.63
C SER A 124 -12.87 3.39 -26.67
N THR A 125 -13.95 3.93 -26.09
CA THR A 125 -13.87 5.05 -25.14
C THR A 125 -13.07 4.67 -23.90
N GLN A 126 -13.25 3.43 -23.41
CA GLN A 126 -12.45 2.92 -22.29
C GLN A 126 -10.95 2.88 -22.60
N LYS A 127 -10.58 2.44 -23.80
CA LYS A 127 -9.18 2.43 -24.24
C LYS A 127 -8.63 3.82 -24.46
N GLU A 128 -9.42 4.75 -24.98
CA GLU A 128 -9.02 6.16 -25.15
C GLU A 128 -8.75 6.80 -23.78
N TYR A 129 -9.64 6.58 -22.80
CA TYR A 129 -9.44 7.02 -21.42
C TYR A 129 -8.14 6.44 -20.81
N ALA A 130 -7.91 5.13 -20.96
CA ALA A 130 -6.68 4.49 -20.50
C ALA A 130 -5.44 4.98 -21.24
N THR A 131 -5.55 5.28 -22.54
CA THR A 131 -4.46 5.80 -23.37
C THR A 131 -4.10 7.21 -22.94
N ALA A 132 -5.08 8.08 -22.67
CA ALA A 132 -4.83 9.42 -22.15
C ALA A 132 -4.03 9.36 -20.82
N LEU A 133 -4.47 8.54 -19.87
CA LEU A 133 -3.74 8.34 -18.62
C LEU A 133 -2.34 7.75 -18.83
N ALA A 134 -2.19 6.79 -19.75
CA ALA A 134 -0.90 6.21 -20.09
C ALA A 134 0.06 7.25 -20.68
N THR A 135 -0.43 8.15 -21.53
CA THR A 135 0.35 9.25 -22.11
C THR A 135 0.84 10.21 -21.03
N SER A 136 0.00 10.63 -20.08
CA SER A 136 0.47 11.44 -18.94
C SER A 136 1.48 10.70 -18.06
N ALA A 137 1.37 9.39 -17.96
CA ALA A 137 2.29 8.56 -17.20
C ALA A 137 3.56 8.17 -18.00
N GLY A 138 3.65 8.54 -19.29
CA GLY A 138 4.68 8.12 -20.24
C GLY A 138 4.83 6.60 -20.39
N MET A 139 3.73 5.87 -20.29
CA MET A 139 3.67 4.41 -20.35
C MET A 139 3.03 3.91 -21.65
N ASP A 140 3.31 2.66 -22.02
CA ASP A 140 2.61 1.97 -23.11
C ASP A 140 1.11 1.83 -22.81
N ALA A 141 0.27 2.38 -23.69
CA ALA A 141 -1.18 2.38 -23.52
C ALA A 141 -1.78 0.96 -23.36
N SER A 142 -1.22 -0.05 -24.04
CA SER A 142 -1.69 -1.44 -23.95
C SER A 142 -1.34 -2.10 -22.62
N GLN A 143 -0.13 -1.87 -22.09
CA GLN A 143 0.25 -2.35 -20.77
C GLN A 143 -0.50 -1.61 -19.66
N PHE A 144 -0.64 -0.29 -19.80
CA PHE A 144 -1.34 0.54 -18.83
C PHE A 144 -2.83 0.19 -18.75
N ASN A 145 -3.50 -0.04 -19.88
CA ASN A 145 -4.89 -0.50 -19.89
C ASN A 145 -5.05 -1.84 -19.15
N LYS A 146 -4.12 -2.80 -19.33
CA LYS A 146 -4.14 -4.08 -18.58
C LYS A 146 -3.88 -3.89 -17.09
N PHE A 147 -3.07 -2.90 -16.73
CA PHE A 147 -2.86 -2.53 -15.33
C PHE A 147 -4.11 -1.91 -14.72
N LEU A 148 -4.78 -0.98 -15.42
CA LEU A 148 -6.04 -0.39 -14.98
C LEU A 148 -7.14 -1.44 -14.86
N ASP A 149 -7.30 -2.32 -15.85
CA ASP A 149 -8.27 -3.42 -15.80
C ASP A 149 -8.12 -4.26 -14.52
N LYS A 150 -6.89 -4.59 -14.14
CA LYS A 150 -6.61 -5.31 -12.89
C LYS A 150 -6.80 -4.47 -11.63
N SER A 151 -6.42 -3.19 -11.68
CA SER A 151 -6.49 -2.27 -10.54
C SER A 151 -7.92 -1.84 -10.21
N CYS A 152 -8.76 -1.75 -11.23
CA CYS A 152 -10.17 -1.40 -11.12
C CYS A 152 -11.08 -2.62 -10.98
N GLY A 153 -10.61 -3.79 -11.39
CA GLY A 153 -11.31 -5.06 -11.16
C GLY A 153 -11.22 -5.58 -9.73
N ALA A 154 -11.62 -6.85 -9.59
CA ALA A 154 -11.64 -7.55 -8.31
C ALA A 154 -10.26 -7.64 -7.63
N LEU A 155 -9.19 -7.67 -8.43
CA LEU A 155 -7.83 -7.85 -7.93
C LEU A 155 -7.34 -6.59 -7.19
N GLY A 156 -7.43 -5.41 -7.79
CA GLY A 156 -7.06 -4.16 -7.13
C GLY A 156 -7.98 -3.81 -5.97
N SER A 157 -9.28 -4.09 -6.09
CA SER A 157 -10.23 -3.96 -4.98
C SER A 157 -9.85 -4.84 -3.78
N ALA A 158 -9.44 -6.09 -4.04
CA ALA A 158 -8.95 -6.98 -3.00
C ALA A 158 -7.62 -6.51 -2.39
N THR A 159 -6.66 -6.06 -3.21
CA THR A 159 -5.39 -5.49 -2.73
C THR A 159 -5.65 -4.32 -1.76
N LEU A 160 -6.53 -3.39 -2.15
CA LEU A 160 -6.92 -2.25 -1.33
C LEU A 160 -7.58 -2.69 -0.02
N ALA A 161 -8.54 -3.61 -0.10
CA ALA A 161 -9.26 -4.12 1.06
C ALA A 161 -8.30 -4.81 2.06
N PHE A 162 -7.41 -5.69 1.57
CA PHE A 162 -6.45 -6.35 2.44
C PHE A 162 -5.42 -5.38 3.05
N GLY A 163 -5.01 -4.34 2.31
CA GLY A 163 -4.20 -3.27 2.88
C GLY A 163 -4.90 -2.51 3.99
N GLY A 164 -6.15 -2.11 3.77
CA GLY A 164 -6.99 -1.46 4.77
C GLY A 164 -7.21 -2.33 6.02
N ILE A 165 -7.56 -3.62 5.82
CA ILE A 165 -7.72 -4.59 6.92
C ILE A 165 -6.41 -4.74 7.69
N SER A 166 -5.28 -4.83 7.00
CA SER A 166 -3.96 -4.98 7.64
C SER A 166 -3.63 -3.79 8.53
N MET A 167 -3.82 -2.56 8.04
CA MET A 167 -3.63 -1.34 8.83
C MET A 167 -4.56 -1.29 10.05
N ALA A 168 -5.86 -1.50 9.84
CA ALA A 168 -6.87 -1.38 10.90
C ALA A 168 -6.66 -2.44 12.00
N SER A 169 -6.47 -3.71 11.61
CA SER A 169 -6.19 -4.78 12.56
C SER A 169 -4.83 -4.63 13.24
N GLY A 170 -3.80 -4.15 12.54
CA GLY A 170 -2.51 -3.82 13.14
C GLY A 170 -2.62 -2.76 14.24
N ALA A 171 -3.32 -1.66 13.97
CA ALA A 171 -3.56 -0.59 14.93
C ALA A 171 -4.38 -1.08 16.14
N LEU A 172 -5.47 -1.81 15.90
CA LEU A 172 -6.31 -2.39 16.97
C LEU A 172 -5.49 -3.36 17.83
N SER A 173 -4.62 -4.15 17.22
CA SER A 173 -3.71 -5.02 17.96
C SER A 173 -2.78 -4.22 18.87
N PHE A 174 -2.13 -3.17 18.34
CA PHE A 174 -1.21 -2.35 19.13
C PHE A 174 -1.89 -1.72 20.35
N VAL A 175 -3.10 -1.18 20.16
CA VAL A 175 -3.92 -0.61 21.23
C VAL A 175 -4.31 -1.69 22.25
N ALA A 176 -4.82 -2.83 21.79
CA ALA A 176 -5.24 -3.93 22.67
C ALA A 176 -4.08 -4.50 23.50
N LEU A 177 -2.90 -4.66 22.91
CA LEU A 177 -1.69 -5.11 23.61
C LEU A 177 -1.22 -4.07 24.63
N THR A 178 -1.26 -2.78 24.28
CA THR A 178 -0.89 -1.69 25.20
C THR A 178 -1.83 -1.63 26.40
N LEU A 179 -3.15 -1.65 26.17
CA LEU A 179 -4.16 -1.68 27.24
C LEU A 179 -4.07 -2.94 28.12
N GLY A 180 -3.70 -4.07 27.51
CA GLY A 180 -3.42 -5.31 28.23
C GLY A 180 -2.24 -5.20 29.21
N ILE A 181 -1.28 -4.30 28.95
CA ILE A 181 -0.13 -4.05 29.84
C ILE A 181 -0.48 -2.99 30.90
N THR A 182 -1.16 -1.90 30.51
CA THR A 182 -1.34 -0.71 31.36
C THR A 182 -2.57 -0.79 32.28
N CYS A 183 -3.73 -1.22 31.77
CA CYS A 183 -5.01 -1.06 32.47
C CYS A 183 -5.54 -2.35 33.12
N CYS A 184 -5.13 -3.53 32.63
CA CYS A 184 -5.74 -4.81 33.04
C CYS A 184 -4.71 -5.88 33.43
N LYS A 185 -4.09 -5.74 34.60
CA LYS A 185 -3.13 -6.72 35.18
C LYS A 185 -3.68 -8.16 35.31
N LYS A 186 -5.00 -8.39 35.17
CA LYS A 186 -5.70 -9.66 35.43
C LYS A 186 -6.62 -10.20 34.32
N ARG A 187 -6.67 -9.64 33.10
CA ARG A 187 -7.59 -10.17 32.05
C ARG A 187 -6.90 -10.56 30.74
N SER A 188 -7.09 -11.83 30.39
CA SER A 188 -6.63 -12.50 29.16
C SER A 188 -7.25 -11.91 27.88
N ILE A 189 -8.42 -11.28 27.95
CA ILE A 189 -9.21 -10.93 26.76
C ILE A 189 -8.55 -9.89 25.85
N PHE A 190 -7.90 -8.86 26.40
CA PHE A 190 -7.20 -7.83 25.60
C PHE A 190 -5.94 -8.39 24.94
N VAL A 191 -5.21 -9.25 25.65
CA VAL A 191 -4.02 -9.93 25.09
C VAL A 191 -4.43 -10.96 24.03
N LEU A 192 -5.54 -11.67 24.24
CA LEU A 192 -6.10 -12.61 23.27
C LEU A 192 -6.61 -11.88 22.02
N GLY A 193 -7.36 -10.79 22.21
CA GLY A 193 -7.84 -9.93 21.12
C GLY A 193 -6.68 -9.36 20.31
N GLY A 194 -5.67 -8.79 20.98
CA GLY A 194 -4.45 -8.32 20.34
C GLY A 194 -3.76 -9.42 19.51
N LYS A 195 -3.64 -10.65 20.05
CA LYS A 195 -3.07 -11.79 19.30
C LYS A 195 -3.84 -12.08 18.00
N VAL A 196 -5.17 -12.13 18.07
CA VAL A 196 -6.01 -12.39 16.89
C VAL A 196 -5.83 -11.28 15.86
N PHE A 197 -5.82 -10.01 16.30
CA PHE A 197 -5.63 -8.87 15.41
C PHE A 197 -4.23 -8.83 14.77
N VAL A 198 -3.14 -9.19 15.48
CA VAL A 198 -1.81 -9.33 14.83
C VAL A 198 -1.84 -10.37 13.73
N VAL A 199 -2.47 -11.52 13.98
CA VAL A 199 -2.52 -12.62 13.00
C VAL A 199 -3.30 -12.20 11.76
N ILE A 200 -4.44 -11.55 11.94
CA ILE A 200 -5.23 -10.98 10.83
C ILE A 200 -4.39 -9.95 10.06
N ALA A 201 -3.70 -9.05 10.77
CA ALA A 201 -2.84 -8.04 10.15
C ALA A 201 -1.71 -8.66 9.30
N SER A 202 -1.06 -9.70 9.83
CA SER A 202 -0.05 -10.49 9.10
C SER A 202 -0.61 -11.08 7.81
N ILE A 203 -1.72 -11.81 7.90
CA ILE A 203 -2.29 -12.52 6.75
C ILE A 203 -2.74 -11.52 5.68
N ALA A 204 -3.43 -10.45 6.10
CA ALA A 204 -3.88 -9.40 5.20
C ALA A 204 -2.71 -8.68 4.52
N ASN A 205 -1.62 -8.40 5.25
CA ASN A 205 -0.41 -7.81 4.64
C ASN A 205 0.22 -8.75 3.59
N ILE A 206 0.28 -10.05 3.89
CA ILE A 206 0.80 -11.05 2.95
C ILE A 206 -0.02 -11.10 1.66
N LEU A 207 -1.35 -11.11 1.80
CA LEU A 207 -2.26 -11.10 0.66
C LEU A 207 -2.13 -9.80 -0.14
N MET A 208 -1.98 -8.65 0.51
CA MET A 208 -1.80 -7.36 -0.14
C MET A 208 -0.61 -7.37 -1.11
N PHE A 209 0.60 -7.73 -0.66
CA PHE A 209 1.75 -7.74 -1.58
C PHE A 209 1.69 -8.89 -2.60
N ALA A 210 1.09 -10.04 -2.24
CA ALA A 210 0.94 -11.16 -3.17
C ALA A 210 -0.01 -10.83 -4.33
N LEU A 211 -1.04 -10.01 -4.07
CA LEU A 211 -1.97 -9.50 -5.09
C LEU A 211 -1.38 -8.33 -5.87
N TRP A 212 -0.53 -7.51 -5.26
CA TRP A 212 0.15 -6.43 -5.96
C TRP A 212 1.02 -6.92 -7.13
N ILE A 213 1.74 -8.04 -6.97
CA ILE A 213 2.62 -8.60 -8.02
C ILE A 213 1.86 -8.83 -9.35
N PRO A 214 0.77 -9.62 -9.40
CA PRO A 214 0.01 -9.80 -10.63
C PRO A 214 -0.71 -8.54 -11.11
N GLN A 215 -1.03 -7.59 -10.20
CA GLN A 215 -1.58 -6.28 -10.54
C GLN A 215 -0.60 -5.47 -11.39
N ALA A 216 0.63 -5.30 -10.90
CA ALA A 216 1.66 -4.47 -11.52
C ALA A 216 2.46 -5.17 -12.65
N ARG A 217 2.38 -6.50 -12.75
CA ARG A 217 3.11 -7.29 -13.76
C ARG A 217 2.97 -6.80 -15.22
N PRO A 218 1.82 -6.31 -15.70
CA PRO A 218 1.71 -5.81 -17.07
C PRO A 218 2.71 -4.68 -17.38
N LEU A 219 2.96 -3.81 -16.40
CA LEU A 219 3.81 -2.62 -16.58
C LEU A 219 5.30 -2.97 -16.74
N GLY A 220 5.77 -4.06 -16.13
CA GLY A 220 7.19 -4.47 -16.17
C GLY A 220 7.65 -5.12 -17.47
N LYS A 221 6.83 -5.16 -18.54
CA LYS A 221 7.20 -5.79 -19.82
C LYS A 221 7.83 -4.84 -20.82
N VAL A 222 7.35 -3.61 -20.85
CA VAL A 222 7.70 -2.60 -21.87
C VAL A 222 8.18 -1.32 -21.18
N ASP A 223 7.65 -1.01 -20.00
CA ASP A 223 7.88 0.26 -19.32
C ASP A 223 8.90 0.16 -18.16
N ASP A 224 9.67 -0.95 -18.11
CA ASP A 224 10.73 -1.25 -17.14
C ASP A 224 10.36 -0.97 -15.67
N VAL A 225 9.09 -1.19 -15.32
CA VAL A 225 8.58 -0.95 -13.97
C VAL A 225 9.19 -1.94 -12.97
N THR A 226 9.81 -1.40 -11.92
CA THR A 226 10.46 -2.16 -10.84
C THR A 226 9.77 -1.95 -9.49
N LEU A 227 9.89 -2.95 -8.60
CA LEU A 227 9.42 -2.84 -7.22
C LEU A 227 10.31 -1.86 -6.45
N ASN A 228 9.71 -0.91 -5.72
CA ASN A 228 10.44 0.15 -5.03
C ASN A 228 10.20 0.13 -3.50
N GLY A 229 10.66 1.15 -2.78
CA GLY A 229 10.81 1.18 -1.33
C GLY A 229 9.54 0.86 -0.55
N ALA A 230 8.35 1.29 -1.00
CA ALA A 230 7.12 1.01 -0.26
C ALA A 230 6.77 -0.49 -0.30
N PHE A 231 7.07 -1.20 -1.39
CA PHE A 231 6.92 -2.65 -1.46
C PHE A 231 7.85 -3.34 -0.46
N VAL A 232 9.12 -2.91 -0.38
CA VAL A 232 10.12 -3.44 0.56
C VAL A 232 9.69 -3.18 2.01
N LEU A 233 9.18 -1.98 2.30
CA LEU A 233 8.62 -1.63 3.61
C LEU A 233 7.42 -2.53 3.97
N GLY A 234 6.55 -2.84 3.01
CA GLY A 234 5.46 -3.80 3.19
C GLY A 234 5.95 -5.19 3.59
N VAL A 235 7.02 -5.69 2.93
CA VAL A 235 7.66 -6.97 3.26
C VAL A 235 8.30 -6.95 4.66
N ILE A 236 9.02 -5.88 5.01
CA ILE A 236 9.61 -5.70 6.34
C ILE A 236 8.50 -5.70 7.41
N SER A 237 7.40 -4.99 7.16
CA SER A 237 6.24 -4.97 8.05
C SER A 237 5.65 -6.39 8.24
N ALA A 238 5.54 -7.19 7.17
CA ALA A 238 5.04 -8.55 7.26
C ALA A 238 5.92 -9.42 8.17
N VAL A 239 7.25 -9.32 8.03
CA VAL A 239 8.22 -10.01 8.89
C VAL A 239 8.06 -9.58 10.35
N LEU A 240 7.93 -8.27 10.60
CA LEU A 240 7.75 -7.75 11.97
C LEU A 240 6.42 -8.20 12.59
N TYR A 241 5.33 -8.27 11.83
CA TYR A 241 4.07 -8.84 12.31
C TYR A 241 4.19 -10.33 12.65
N ILE A 242 4.90 -11.13 11.83
CA ILE A 242 5.17 -12.55 12.12
C ILE A 242 5.96 -12.70 13.43
N ILE A 243 7.03 -11.91 13.59
CA ILE A 243 7.85 -11.89 14.81
C ILE A 243 6.97 -11.52 16.01
N SER A 244 6.19 -10.45 15.91
CA SER A 244 5.27 -10.00 16.96
C SER A 244 4.26 -11.09 17.33
N SER A 245 3.64 -11.75 16.35
CA SER A 245 2.70 -12.84 16.56
C SER A 245 3.33 -14.02 17.28
N GLY A 246 4.54 -14.44 16.87
CA GLY A 246 5.29 -15.50 17.52
C GLY A 246 5.65 -15.16 18.97
N LEU A 247 6.07 -13.92 19.23
CA LEU A 247 6.43 -13.44 20.55
C LEU A 247 5.21 -13.35 21.49
N VAL A 248 4.06 -12.90 21.00
CA VAL A 248 2.80 -12.85 21.76
C VAL A 248 2.29 -14.28 22.04
N SER A 249 2.35 -15.17 21.05
CA SER A 249 1.93 -16.57 21.19
C SER A 249 2.77 -17.35 22.21
N ARG A 250 4.10 -17.20 22.16
CA ARG A 250 5.00 -17.78 23.18
C ARG A 250 4.69 -17.25 24.59
N HIS A 251 4.36 -15.96 24.71
CA HIS A 251 4.01 -15.37 25.99
C HIS A 251 2.71 -15.97 26.57
N ALA A 252 1.69 -16.16 25.73
CA ALA A 252 0.43 -16.78 26.14
C ALA A 252 0.62 -18.25 26.56
N ALA A 253 1.43 -19.02 25.83
CA ALA A 253 1.68 -20.43 26.14
C ALA A 253 2.41 -20.66 27.48
N ILE A 254 3.35 -19.77 27.85
CA ILE A 254 4.06 -19.86 29.14
C ILE A 254 3.11 -19.58 30.32
N ARG A 255 2.09 -18.74 30.13
CA ARG A 255 1.10 -18.43 31.18
C ARG A 255 0.03 -19.52 31.36
N GLY A 256 -0.25 -20.35 30.34
CA GLY A 256 -1.22 -21.44 30.44
C GLY A 256 -0.69 -22.72 31.10
N LYS A 257 0.60 -22.78 31.43
CA LYS A 257 1.25 -23.93 32.11
C LYS A 257 1.46 -23.73 33.62
N ASN A 258 1.12 -22.56 34.16
CA ASN A 258 1.19 -22.23 35.59
C ASN A 258 -0.21 -22.04 36.16
#